data_AF-A0AAJ1LIE7-F1
#
_entry.id   AF-A0AAJ1LIE7-F1
#
_cell.length_a   1.000
_cell.length_b   1.000
_cell.length_c   1.000
_cell.angle_alpha   90.00
_cell.angle_beta   90.00
_cell.angle_gamma   90.00
#
_symmetry.space_group_name_H-M   'P 1'
#
loop_
_entity.id
_entity.type
_entity.pdbx_description
1 polymer ?
#
loop_
_entity_poly.entity_id
_entity_poly.type
_entity_poly.pdbx_seq_one_letter_code
_entity_poly.pdbx_strand_id
1 'polypeptide(L)'
;MEFYRELYVSRSLKKREKRIIEGLKKKRFRKDLYLIVLAQGKQNPLEFFSVLLLKQHIFEDAGLFVVGLADGYEGALELTEEIVQDVYQKTNDVRLREFILNNQKQSGEGSV
;
A
#
# COMPACT_ATOMS: atom_id res chain seq x y z
N MET A 1 -10.94 2.27 3.20
CA MET A 1 -9.52 1.88 3.02
C MET A 1 -9.43 0.37 3.08
N GLU A 2 -8.98 -0.24 2.00
CA GLU A 2 -8.69 -1.66 1.89
C GLU A 2 -7.17 -1.85 1.91
N PHE A 3 -6.70 -2.99 2.44
CA PHE A 3 -5.28 -3.34 2.45
C PHE A 3 -5.08 -4.58 1.57
N TYR A 4 -4.03 -4.53 0.75
CA TYR A 4 -3.54 -5.67 0.01
C TYR A 4 -3.15 -6.79 0.97
N ARG A 5 -3.52 -8.03 0.65
CA ARG A 5 -3.28 -9.19 1.53
C ARG A 5 -1.79 -9.50 1.69
N GLU A 6 -1.03 -9.41 0.61
CA GLU A 6 0.44 -9.52 0.61
C GLU A 6 1.09 -8.15 0.81
N LEU A 7 0.63 -7.42 1.83
CA LEU A 7 1.04 -6.04 2.09
C LEU A 7 2.56 -5.90 2.16
N TYR A 8 3.12 -4.97 1.38
CA TYR A 8 4.55 -4.65 1.45
C TYR A 8 4.81 -3.74 2.65
N VAL A 9 5.82 -4.05 3.45
CA VAL A 9 6.06 -3.34 4.70
C VAL A 9 7.56 -3.09 4.86
N SER A 10 7.95 -1.82 5.01
CA SER A 10 9.35 -1.46 5.27
C SER A 10 9.89 -2.25 6.46
N ARG A 11 11.17 -2.63 6.39
CA ARG A 11 11.80 -3.53 7.37
C ARG A 11 11.62 -3.07 8.82
N SER A 12 11.68 -1.77 9.09
CA SER A 12 11.49 -1.19 10.44
C SER A 12 10.05 -1.35 10.98
N LEU A 13 9.06 -1.54 10.11
CA LEU A 13 7.64 -1.62 10.44
C LEU A 13 7.12 -3.05 10.63
N LYS A 14 7.81 -4.09 10.13
CA LYS A 14 7.32 -5.48 10.10
C LYS A 14 6.79 -6.00 11.44
N LYS A 15 7.47 -5.70 12.56
CA LYS A 15 7.03 -6.16 13.90
C LYS A 15 5.81 -5.41 14.45
N ARG A 16 5.42 -4.29 13.84
CA ARG A 16 4.38 -3.36 14.32
C ARG A 16 3.25 -3.11 13.30
N GLU A 17 3.28 -3.77 12.15
CA GLU A 17 2.36 -3.54 11.02
C GLU A 17 0.89 -3.68 11.42
N LYS A 18 0.50 -4.74 12.15
CA LYS A 18 -0.88 -4.98 12.55
C LYS A 18 -1.43 -3.84 13.41
N ARG A 19 -0.63 -3.39 14.38
CA ARG A 19 -0.96 -2.25 15.25
C ARG A 19 -1.07 -0.95 14.46
N ILE A 20 -0.22 -0.77 13.45
CA ILE A 20 -0.28 0.40 12.55
C ILE A 20 -1.59 0.37 11.74
N ILE A 21 -1.92 -0.75 11.12
CA ILE A 21 -3.15 -0.93 10.32
C ILE A 21 -4.39 -0.65 11.17
N GLU A 22 -4.47 -1.20 12.38
CA GLU A 22 -5.55 -0.91 13.33
C GLU A 22 -5.63 0.57 13.70
N GLY A 23 -4.47 1.21 13.89
CA GLY A 23 -4.38 2.64 14.14
C GLY A 23 -4.94 3.46 12.98
N LEU A 24 -4.55 3.14 11.75
CA LEU A 24 -5.03 3.80 10.54
C LEU A 24 -6.55 3.66 10.37
N LYS A 25 -7.10 2.45 10.57
CA LYS A 25 -8.55 2.19 10.56
C LYS A 25 -9.30 3.02 11.62
N LYS A 26 -8.65 3.31 12.75
CA LYS A 26 -9.17 4.18 13.83
C LYS A 26 -8.79 5.66 13.66
N LYS A 27 -8.35 6.08 12.47
CA LYS A 27 -7.91 7.46 12.15
C LYS A 27 -6.79 8.00 13.06
N ARG A 28 -5.92 7.13 13.58
CA ARG A 28 -4.75 7.49 14.39
C ARG A 28 -3.50 7.60 13.52
N PHE A 29 -3.24 8.81 13.01
CA PHE A 29 -2.16 9.09 12.07
C PHE A 29 -0.88 9.57 12.77
N ARG A 30 0.27 9.00 12.37
CA ARG A 30 1.61 9.33 12.90
C ARG A 30 2.43 10.03 11.81
N LYS A 31 3.35 10.92 12.19
CA LYS A 31 4.08 11.79 11.24
C LYS A 31 4.99 11.00 10.29
N ASP A 32 5.63 9.95 10.78
CA ASP A 32 6.68 9.22 10.04
C ASP A 32 6.15 8.00 9.28
N LEU A 33 4.86 7.98 8.95
CA LEU A 33 4.24 6.86 8.25
C LEU A 33 3.73 7.30 6.87
N TYR A 34 4.08 6.52 5.87
CA TYR A 34 3.67 6.70 4.49
C TYR A 34 2.87 5.49 4.02
N LEU A 35 1.89 5.74 3.16
CA LEU A 35 1.15 4.72 2.44
C LEU A 35 1.62 4.68 1.02
N ILE A 36 1.80 3.47 0.48
CA ILE A 36 1.81 3.23 -0.95
C ILE A 36 0.44 2.67 -1.31
N VAL A 37 -0.24 3.27 -2.28
CA VAL A 37 -1.59 2.94 -2.70
C VAL A 37 -1.63 2.70 -4.21
N LEU A 38 -2.62 1.93 -4.68
CA LEU A 38 -2.98 2.01 -6.10
C LEU A 38 -3.50 3.41 -6.39
N ALA A 39 -2.91 4.06 -7.38
CA ALA A 39 -3.33 5.39 -7.79
C ALA A 39 -4.81 5.37 -8.21
N GLN A 40 -5.55 6.46 -7.96
CA GLN A 40 -6.93 6.55 -8.44
C GLN A 40 -6.98 6.87 -9.94
N GLY A 41 -5.99 7.63 -10.46
CA GLY A 41 -5.85 7.91 -11.88
C GLY A 41 -5.34 6.71 -12.69
N LYS A 42 -5.52 6.78 -14.02
CA LYS A 42 -5.00 5.76 -14.96
C LYS A 42 -3.55 5.97 -15.36
N GLN A 43 -2.98 7.16 -15.10
CA GLN A 43 -1.64 7.51 -15.55
C GLN A 43 -0.55 6.80 -14.75
N ASN A 44 -0.75 6.64 -13.44
CA ASN A 44 0.22 6.00 -12.56
C ASN A 44 -0.34 4.67 -12.01
N PRO A 45 0.49 3.63 -11.84
CA PRO A 45 0.05 2.40 -11.19
C PRO A 45 -0.03 2.57 -9.67
N LEU A 46 0.93 3.28 -9.08
CA LEU A 46 1.07 3.50 -7.65
C LEU A 46 1.27 4.99 -7.34
N GLU A 47 0.81 5.38 -6.16
CA GLU A 47 1.08 6.68 -5.54
C GLU A 47 1.50 6.42 -4.09
N PHE A 48 2.37 7.26 -3.53
CA PHE A 48 2.64 7.21 -2.10
C PHE A 48 2.60 8.59 -1.46
N PHE A 49 2.16 8.64 -0.22
CA PHE A 49 1.97 9.89 0.50
C PHE A 49 1.94 9.69 2.03
N SER A 50 2.19 10.77 2.77
CA SER A 50 2.15 10.74 4.24
C SER A 50 0.74 10.48 4.75
N VAL A 51 0.58 9.60 5.75
CA VAL A 51 -0.72 9.33 6.38
C VAL A 51 -1.37 10.58 6.99
N LEU A 52 -0.61 11.65 7.21
CA LEU A 52 -1.15 12.91 7.71
C LEU A 52 -2.13 13.56 6.71
N LEU A 53 -2.00 13.29 5.42
CA LEU A 53 -2.93 13.79 4.39
C LEU A 53 -4.33 13.23 4.57
N LEU A 54 -4.48 12.05 5.18
CA LEU A 54 -5.78 11.43 5.48
C LEU A 54 -6.62 12.21 6.50
N LYS A 55 -6.06 13.26 7.13
CA LYS A 55 -6.82 14.19 7.96
C LYS A 55 -7.66 15.17 7.13
N GLN A 56 -7.36 15.33 5.84
CA GLN A 56 -8.08 16.25 4.96
C GLN A 56 -9.38 15.61 4.46
N HIS A 57 -10.46 16.41 4.39
CA HIS A 57 -11.79 15.93 3.99
C HIS A 57 -11.82 15.24 2.62
N ILE A 58 -10.95 15.63 1.70
CA ILE A 58 -10.86 15.03 0.36
C ILE A 58 -10.55 13.52 0.39
N PHE A 59 -10.00 13.00 1.50
CA PHE A 59 -9.67 11.59 1.66
C PHE A 59 -10.73 10.76 2.38
N GLU A 60 -11.83 11.36 2.85
CA GLU A 60 -12.86 10.66 3.62
C GLU A 60 -13.52 9.53 2.81
N ASP A 61 -13.76 9.77 1.52
CA ASP A 61 -14.43 8.82 0.61
C ASP A 61 -13.51 8.32 -0.52
N ALA A 62 -12.20 8.56 -0.43
CA ALA A 62 -11.25 8.32 -1.52
C ALA A 62 -11.01 6.83 -1.88
N GLY A 63 -11.70 5.87 -1.24
CA GLY A 63 -11.64 4.45 -1.64
C GLY A 63 -10.24 3.85 -1.70
N LEU A 64 -9.33 4.26 -0.80
CA LEU A 64 -7.91 3.91 -0.89
C LEU A 64 -7.66 2.40 -0.81
N PHE A 65 -6.92 1.87 -1.78
CA PHE A 65 -6.39 0.50 -1.79
C PHE A 65 -4.89 0.54 -1.47
N VAL A 66 -4.53 0.17 -0.25
CA VAL A 66 -3.17 0.27 0.30
C VAL A 66 -2.37 -0.97 -0.06
N VAL A 67 -1.27 -0.77 -0.78
CA VAL A 67 -0.34 -1.82 -1.22
C VAL A 67 0.85 -1.93 -0.29
N GLY A 68 1.26 -0.83 0.36
CA GLY A 68 2.38 -0.88 1.29
C GLY A 68 2.39 0.17 2.39
N LEU A 69 3.18 -0.12 3.43
CA LEU A 69 3.44 0.72 4.58
C LEU A 69 4.93 1.04 4.68
N ALA A 70 5.25 2.34 4.72
CA ALA A 70 6.62 2.80 4.77
C ALA A 70 6.93 3.74 5.94
N ASP A 71 8.16 3.64 6.45
CA ASP A 71 8.68 4.49 7.52
C ASP A 71 9.40 5.69 6.88
N GLY A 72 8.73 6.84 6.89
CA GLY A 72 9.22 8.05 6.23
C GLY A 72 9.17 8.01 4.70
N TYR A 73 9.66 9.09 4.10
CA TYR A 73 9.65 9.29 2.64
C TYR A 73 10.66 8.40 1.93
N GLU A 74 11.89 8.29 2.44
CA GLU A 74 12.93 7.43 1.88
C GLU A 74 12.48 5.96 1.90
N GLY A 75 11.91 5.49 3.01
CA GLY A 75 11.35 4.15 3.08
C GLY A 75 10.21 3.91 2.08
N ALA A 76 9.49 4.95 1.68
CA ALA A 76 8.43 4.84 0.67
C ALA A 76 9.00 4.73 -0.74
N LEU A 77 10.09 5.43 -1.04
CA LEU A 77 10.83 5.28 -2.29
C LEU A 77 11.39 3.86 -2.41
N GLU A 78 12.15 3.41 -1.41
CA GLU A 78 12.74 2.06 -1.39
C GLU A 78 11.68 0.98 -1.55
N LEU A 79 10.57 1.10 -0.82
CA LEU A 79 9.50 0.10 -0.87
C LEU A 79 8.74 0.13 -2.22
N THR A 80 8.64 1.29 -2.87
CA THR A 80 8.05 1.39 -4.21
C THR A 80 8.94 0.70 -5.24
N GLU A 81 10.26 0.90 -5.16
CA GLU A 81 11.24 0.20 -6.00
C GLU A 81 11.16 -1.32 -5.79
N GLU A 82 11.08 -1.78 -4.53
CA GLU A 82 10.93 -3.19 -4.19
C GLU A 82 9.65 -3.78 -4.82
N ILE A 83 8.51 -3.08 -4.75
CA ILE A 83 7.26 -3.54 -5.35
C ILE A 83 7.40 -3.67 -6.87
N VAL A 84 7.95 -2.66 -7.55
CA VAL A 84 8.13 -2.67 -9.01
C VAL A 84 9.03 -3.84 -9.42
N GLN A 85 10.15 -4.03 -8.71
CA GLN A 85 11.10 -5.09 -8.99
C GLN A 85 10.50 -6.48 -8.75
N ASP A 86 9.74 -6.68 -7.68
CA ASP A 86 9.07 -7.95 -7.37
C ASP A 86 8.05 -8.33 -8.46
N VAL A 87 7.22 -7.38 -8.90
CA VAL A 87 6.27 -7.61 -10.00
C VAL A 87 6.99 -7.96 -11.30
N TYR A 88 8.04 -7.21 -11.63
CA TYR A 88 8.82 -7.46 -12.83
C TYR A 88 9.47 -8.84 -12.82
N GLN A 89 10.06 -9.26 -11.70
CA GLN A 89 10.68 -10.57 -11.58
C GLN A 89 9.67 -11.72 -11.69
N LYS A 90 8.44 -11.55 -11.19
CA LYS A 90 7.40 -12.59 -11.21
C LYS A 90 6.70 -12.70 -12.56
N THR A 91 6.58 -11.61 -13.30
CA THR A 91 5.74 -11.55 -14.51
C THR A 91 6.53 -11.29 -15.79
N ASN A 92 7.80 -10.89 -15.69
CA ASN A 92 8.60 -10.33 -16.77
C ASN A 92 7.88 -9.18 -17.50
N ASP A 93 7.06 -8.43 -16.76
CA ASP A 93 6.18 -7.36 -17.23
C ASP A 93 6.02 -6.29 -16.11
N VAL A 94 5.53 -5.10 -16.44
CA VAL A 94 5.36 -3.96 -15.52
C VAL A 94 3.89 -3.60 -15.27
N ARG A 95 2.96 -4.54 -15.51
CA ARG A 95 1.53 -4.37 -15.24
C ARG A 95 1.19 -4.52 -13.74
N LEU A 96 1.76 -3.63 -12.92
CA LEU A 96 1.64 -3.64 -11.45
C LEU A 96 0.19 -3.70 -10.96
N ARG A 97 -0.70 -2.84 -11.49
CA ARG A 97 -2.08 -2.75 -11.03
C ARG A 97 -2.83 -4.07 -11.25
N GLU A 98 -2.72 -4.64 -12.45
CA GLU A 98 -3.38 -5.91 -12.79
C GLU A 98 -2.85 -7.04 -11.93
N PHE A 99 -1.53 -7.13 -11.76
CA PHE A 99 -0.90 -8.14 -10.91
C PHE A 99 -1.40 -8.07 -9.46
N ILE A 100 -1.36 -6.89 -8.84
CA ILE A 100 -1.80 -6.70 -7.44
C ILE A 100 -3.28 -7.05 -7.27
N LEU A 101 -4.14 -6.60 -8.18
CA LEU A 101 -5.58 -6.86 -8.10
C LEU A 101 -5.93 -8.33 -8.35
N ASN A 102 -5.22 -9.00 -9.26
CA ASN A 102 -5.43 -10.42 -9.53
C ASN A 102 -4.99 -11.27 -8.34
N ASN A 103 -3.84 -10.97 -7.74
CA ASN A 103 -3.38 -11.65 -6.53
C ASN A 103 -4.36 -11.46 -5.36
N GLN A 104 -4.88 -10.24 -5.18
CA GLN A 104 -5.86 -9.95 -4.14
C GLN A 104 -7.12 -10.84 -4.26
N LYS A 105 -7.58 -11.12 -5.49
CA LYS A 105 -8.73 -12.00 -5.77
C LYS A 105 -8.41 -13.47 -5.51
N GLN A 106 -7.28 -13.96 -6.02
CA GLN A 106 -6.87 -15.37 -5.88
C GLN A 106 -6.66 -15.78 -4.42
N SER A 107 -6.08 -14.89 -3.60
CA SER A 107 -5.96 -15.14 -2.16
C SER A 107 -7.31 -15.27 -1.45
N GLY A 108 -8.40 -14.73 -2.03
CA GLY A 108 -9.77 -14.81 -1.51
C GLY A 108 -10.47 -16.14 -1.76
N GLU A 109 -10.05 -16.88 -2.79
CA GLU A 109 -10.70 -18.14 -3.21
C GLU A 109 -10.16 -19.38 -2.48
N GLY A 110 -9.09 -19.24 -1.70
CA GLY A 110 -8.50 -20.30 -0.87
C GLY A 110 -9.04 -20.39 0.57
N SER A 111 -10.16 -19.74 0.87
CA SER A 111 -10.82 -19.78 2.19
C SER A 111 -12.26 -20.28 2.03
N VAL A 112 -12.41 -21.54 1.64
CA VAL A 112 -13.68 -22.31 1.71
C VAL A 112 -13.38 -23.66 2.34
#